data_AF-A0A4Q7CSY0-F1
#
_entry.id   AF-A0A4Q7CSY0-F1
#
_cell.length_a   1.000
_cell.length_b   1.000
_cell.length_c   1.000
_cell.angle_alpha   90.00
_cell.angle_beta   90.00
_cell.angle_gamma   90.00
#
_symmetry.space_group_name_H-M   'P 1'
#
loop_
_entity.id
_entity.type
_entity.pdbx_description
1 polymer ?
#
loop_
_entity_poly.entity_id
_entity_poly.type
_entity_poly.pdbx_seq_one_letter_code
_entity_poly.pdbx_strand_id
1 'polypeptide(L)'
;MTVSAIKAAMHRFGQSPTDIFQEVAKTRDGYHVVMRDGFRLTLNDRELAEGSRGARFNGPDKGMLKDAQFLFAVSAKRAQIENNDGMADRSYQHAIRSLNNGEDESGPGEGFLRLGLKRHMKRVPVGELARGQLGMCNRTGHSVAVINGREELWGKQGRTPTHGQAVALI
;
A
#
# COMPACT_ATOMS: atom_id res chain seq x y z
N MET A 1 -0.34 5.62 -5.75
CA MET A 1 -0.41 4.14 -5.74
C MET A 1 -0.58 3.56 -4.33
N THR A 2 0.34 3.86 -3.40
CA THR A 2 0.42 3.22 -2.06
C THR A 2 -0.87 3.28 -1.22
N VAL A 3 -1.55 4.43 -1.19
CA VAL A 3 -2.76 4.62 -0.37
C VAL A 3 -3.88 3.66 -0.77
N SER A 4 -4.06 3.47 -2.08
CA SER A 4 -5.10 2.62 -2.65
C SER A 4 -4.86 1.15 -2.34
N ALA A 5 -3.60 0.72 -2.40
CA ALA A 5 -3.22 -0.63 -1.98
C ALA A 5 -3.47 -0.85 -0.48
N ILE A 6 -3.09 0.10 0.37
CA ILE A 6 -3.34 0.04 1.82
C ILE A 6 -4.83 -0.07 2.12
N LYS A 7 -5.66 0.78 1.50
CA LYS A 7 -7.13 0.76 1.69
C LYS A 7 -7.73 -0.58 1.27
N ALA A 8 -7.37 -1.08 0.09
CA ALA A 8 -7.87 -2.36 -0.40
C ALA A 8 -7.39 -3.54 0.47
N ALA A 9 -6.14 -3.53 0.93
CA ALA A 9 -5.60 -4.55 1.82
C ALA A 9 -6.30 -4.55 3.19
N MET A 10 -6.49 -3.37 3.78
CA MET A 10 -7.21 -3.23 5.06
C MET A 10 -8.65 -3.70 4.95
N HIS A 11 -9.30 -3.45 3.82
CA HIS A 11 -10.66 -3.95 3.56
C HIS A 11 -10.69 -5.48 3.33
N ARG A 12 -9.66 -6.08 2.73
CA ARG A 12 -9.61 -7.53 2.43
C ARG A 12 -9.28 -8.37 3.66
N PHE A 13 -8.23 -7.98 4.37
CA PHE A 13 -7.59 -8.84 5.37
C PHE A 13 -7.96 -8.43 6.80
N GLY A 14 -8.23 -7.14 7.02
CA GLY A 14 -8.44 -6.56 8.35
C GLY A 14 -7.61 -5.29 8.52
N GLN A 15 -8.00 -4.45 9.49
CA GLN A 15 -7.38 -3.15 9.71
C GLN A 15 -5.94 -3.25 10.23
N SER A 16 -5.65 -4.24 11.09
CA SER A 16 -4.39 -4.30 11.81
C SER A 16 -3.24 -4.71 10.88
N PRO A 17 -2.00 -4.20 11.08
CA PRO A 17 -0.83 -4.71 10.37
C PRO A 17 -0.64 -6.23 10.51
N THR A 18 -1.08 -6.82 11.62
CA THR A 18 -1.05 -8.27 11.86
C THR A 18 -2.06 -9.05 11.03
N ASP A 19 -3.09 -8.39 10.48
CA ASP A 19 -4.05 -9.01 9.57
C ASP A 19 -3.47 -9.09 8.15
N ILE A 20 -2.60 -8.15 7.78
CA ILE A 20 -2.07 -7.99 6.42
C ILE A 20 -0.71 -8.68 6.26
N PHE A 21 0.21 -8.50 7.19
CA PHE A 21 1.52 -9.16 7.14
C PHE A 21 1.45 -10.57 7.75
N GLN A 22 2.44 -11.40 7.44
CA GLN A 22 2.54 -12.73 8.04
C GLN A 22 2.98 -12.63 9.51
N GLU A 23 3.90 -11.71 9.82
CA GLU A 23 4.39 -11.48 11.18
C GLU A 23 4.72 -10.00 11.37
N VAL A 24 4.37 -9.46 12.55
CA VAL A 24 4.82 -8.16 13.03
C VAL A 24 5.29 -8.34 14.48
N ALA A 25 6.60 -8.31 14.71
CA ALA A 25 7.19 -8.51 16.02
C ALA A 25 7.88 -7.24 16.50
N LYS A 26 7.55 -6.77 17.71
CA LYS A 26 8.25 -5.64 18.34
C LYS A 26 9.69 -6.06 18.66
N THR A 27 10.65 -5.18 18.35
CA THR A 27 12.05 -5.33 18.75
C THR A 27 12.42 -4.22 19.74
N ARG A 28 13.64 -4.27 20.28
CA ARG A 28 14.14 -3.24 21.20
C ARG A 28 14.08 -1.82 20.62
N ASP A 29 14.32 -1.67 19.32
CA ASP A 29 14.45 -0.37 18.64
C ASP A 29 13.45 -0.19 17.49
N GLY A 30 12.37 -0.96 17.44
CA GLY A 30 11.48 -0.93 16.28
C GLY A 30 10.62 -2.17 16.11
N TYR A 31 10.52 -2.67 14.88
CA TYR A 31 9.71 -3.83 14.49
C TYR A 31 10.43 -4.68 13.44
N HIS A 32 10.32 -5.99 13.60
CA HIS A 32 10.58 -6.96 12.54
C HIS A 32 9.27 -7.28 11.84
N VAL A 33 9.29 -7.34 10.50
CA VAL A 33 8.11 -7.65 9.70
C VAL A 33 8.45 -8.75 8.70
N VAL A 34 7.61 -9.79 8.69
CA VAL A 34 7.60 -10.83 7.66
C VAL A 34 6.34 -10.66 6.82
N MET A 35 6.51 -10.48 5.52
CA MET A 35 5.40 -10.32 4.59
C MET A 35 4.91 -11.66 4.03
N ARG A 36 3.68 -11.69 3.49
CA ARG A 36 3.06 -12.91 2.95
C ARG A 36 3.74 -13.49 1.71
N ASP A 37 4.59 -12.72 1.04
CA ASP A 37 5.44 -13.18 -0.06
C ASP A 37 6.83 -13.67 0.39
N GLY A 38 7.08 -13.68 1.70
CA GLY A 38 8.35 -14.11 2.30
C GLY A 38 9.38 -12.99 2.46
N PHE A 39 9.09 -11.76 2.03
CA PHE A 39 9.99 -10.62 2.23
C PHE A 39 10.11 -10.29 3.72
N ARG A 40 11.32 -9.98 4.18
CA ARG A 40 11.61 -9.67 5.59
C ARG A 40 12.31 -8.32 5.69
N LEU A 41 11.90 -7.50 6.65
CA LEU A 41 12.56 -6.24 6.95
C LEU A 41 12.49 -5.88 8.43
N THR A 42 13.32 -4.92 8.81
CA THR A 42 13.26 -4.27 10.11
C THR A 42 13.02 -2.79 9.90
N LEU A 43 12.03 -2.25 10.60
CA LEU A 43 11.83 -0.81 10.77
C LEU A 43 12.36 -0.40 12.12
N ASN A 44 13.27 0.56 12.18
CA ASN A 44 13.63 1.17 13.45
C ASN A 44 12.63 2.29 13.86
N ASP A 45 12.66 2.72 15.12
CA ASP A 45 11.71 3.71 15.65
C ASP A 45 11.80 5.07 14.91
N ARG A 46 13.00 5.44 14.42
CA ARG A 46 13.18 6.64 13.60
C ARG A 46 12.50 6.50 12.24
N GLU A 47 12.68 5.38 11.55
CA GLU A 47 12.03 5.07 10.27
C GLU A 47 10.51 4.98 10.43
N LEU A 48 10.02 4.41 11.54
CA LEU A 48 8.60 4.39 11.83
C LEU A 48 8.05 5.82 12.01
N ALA A 49 8.74 6.67 12.77
CA ALA A 49 8.33 8.06 12.98
C ALA A 49 8.41 8.90 11.68
N GLU A 50 9.43 8.68 10.86
CA GLU A 50 9.59 9.32 9.55
C GLU A 50 8.51 8.87 8.56
N GLY A 51 8.26 7.55 8.48
CA GLY A 51 7.25 6.98 7.59
C GLY A 51 5.83 7.41 7.97
N SER A 52 5.53 7.45 9.27
CA SER A 52 4.22 7.91 9.76
C SER A 52 3.94 9.37 9.39
N ARG A 53 4.94 10.25 9.50
CA ARG A 53 4.85 11.65 9.05
C ARG A 53 4.78 11.74 7.52
N GLY A 54 5.58 10.94 6.82
CA GLY A 54 5.66 10.89 5.37
C GLY A 54 4.40 10.37 4.68
N ALA A 55 3.57 9.58 5.38
CA ALA A 55 2.32 9.05 4.84
C ALA A 55 1.30 10.15 4.51
N ARG A 56 1.30 11.27 5.25
CA ARG A 56 0.38 12.41 5.09
C ARG A 56 -1.11 12.01 5.11
N PHE A 57 -1.45 10.91 5.77
CA PHE A 57 -2.84 10.46 5.90
C PHE A 57 -3.63 11.35 6.86
N ASN A 58 -4.87 11.65 6.50
CA ASN A 58 -5.79 12.44 7.30
C ASN A 58 -7.16 11.75 7.36
N GLY A 59 -7.81 11.83 8.52
CA GLY A 59 -9.05 11.14 8.82
C GLY A 59 -9.46 11.23 10.29
N PRO A 60 -10.74 10.94 10.60
CA PRO A 60 -11.26 11.00 11.95
C PRO A 60 -10.81 9.80 12.81
N ASP A 61 -10.69 8.61 12.23
CA ASP A 61 -10.28 7.41 12.95
C ASP A 61 -8.75 7.37 13.16
N LYS A 62 -8.32 7.69 14.38
CA LYS A 62 -6.89 7.73 14.73
C LYS A 62 -6.26 6.35 14.85
N GLY A 63 -7.04 5.32 15.19
CA GLY A 63 -6.56 3.93 15.24
C GLY A 63 -6.24 3.43 13.84
N MET A 64 -7.21 3.55 12.92
CA MET A 64 -7.03 3.20 11.51
C MET A 64 -5.87 3.98 10.87
N LEU A 65 -5.73 5.28 11.17
CA LEU A 65 -4.62 6.07 10.65
C LEU A 65 -3.26 5.57 11.13
N LYS A 66 -3.14 5.18 12.40
CA LYS A 66 -1.90 4.62 12.96
C LYS A 66 -1.52 3.32 12.24
N ASP A 67 -2.48 2.44 12.01
CA ASP A 67 -2.26 1.18 11.30
C ASP A 67 -1.86 1.43 9.84
N ALA A 68 -2.57 2.32 9.14
CA ALA A 68 -2.25 2.69 7.77
C ALA A 68 -0.87 3.35 7.65
N GLN A 69 -0.48 4.20 8.60
CA GLN A 69 0.85 4.82 8.67
C GLN A 69 1.95 3.78 8.85
N PHE A 70 1.70 2.73 9.66
CA PHE A 70 2.63 1.61 9.80
C PHE A 70 2.80 0.85 8.48
N LEU A 71 1.69 0.53 7.79
CA LEU A 71 1.73 -0.13 6.47
C LEU A 71 2.49 0.70 5.42
N PHE A 72 2.33 2.04 5.47
CA PHE A 72 3.08 2.96 4.62
C PHE A 72 4.59 2.94 4.95
N ALA A 73 4.96 2.97 6.24
CA ALA A 73 6.36 2.90 6.67
C ALA A 73 7.03 1.61 6.21
N VAL A 74 6.35 0.46 6.36
CA VAL A 74 6.83 -0.83 5.88
C VAL A 74 7.01 -0.82 4.36
N SER A 75 6.04 -0.28 3.62
CA SER A 75 6.11 -0.13 2.16
C SER A 75 7.30 0.73 1.73
N ALA A 76 7.58 1.83 2.45
CA ALA A 76 8.73 2.70 2.18
C ALA A 76 10.04 1.98 2.47
N LYS A 77 10.11 1.17 3.53
CA LYS A 77 11.31 0.40 3.85
C LYS A 77 11.62 -0.64 2.80
N ARG A 78 10.60 -1.34 2.30
CA ARG A 78 10.76 -2.27 1.19
C ARG A 78 11.20 -1.55 -0.09
N ALA A 79 10.58 -0.42 -0.43
CA ALA A 79 10.99 0.39 -1.57
C ALA A 79 12.45 0.87 -1.46
N GLN A 80 12.92 1.23 -0.26
CA GLN A 80 14.33 1.55 -0.02
C GLN A 80 15.23 0.34 -0.34
N ILE A 81 14.90 -0.84 0.18
CA ILE A 81 15.72 -2.06 0.04
C ILE A 81 15.75 -2.53 -1.42
N GLU A 82 14.61 -2.49 -2.12
CA GLU A 82 14.48 -2.92 -3.51
C GLU A 82 14.93 -1.83 -4.51
N ASN A 83 15.41 -0.67 -4.02
CA ASN A 83 15.79 0.49 -4.79
C ASN A 83 14.73 0.94 -5.81
N ASN A 84 13.51 1.17 -5.33
CA ASN A 84 12.40 1.65 -6.16
C ASN A 84 12.80 2.89 -6.97
N ASP A 85 12.41 2.92 -8.24
CA ASP A 85 12.72 3.97 -9.23
C ASP A 85 14.23 4.28 -9.40
N GLY A 86 15.12 3.39 -8.94
CA GLY A 86 16.58 3.56 -8.98
C GLY A 86 17.13 4.66 -8.06
N MET A 87 16.28 5.23 -7.19
CA MET A 87 16.62 6.37 -6.33
C MET A 87 16.25 6.17 -4.86
N ALA A 88 15.43 5.16 -4.53
CA ALA A 88 14.92 4.96 -3.18
C ALA A 88 15.98 4.44 -2.20
N ASP A 89 17.00 3.72 -2.65
CA ASP A 89 18.05 3.16 -1.78
C ASP A 89 18.92 4.22 -1.11
N ARG A 90 19.03 5.41 -1.71
CA ARG A 90 19.81 6.56 -1.23
C ARG A 90 19.54 6.89 0.23
N SER A 91 18.29 6.77 0.67
CA SER A 91 17.88 6.92 2.07
C SER A 91 16.40 6.56 2.24
N TYR A 92 15.99 6.27 3.46
CA TYR A 92 14.57 6.08 3.78
C TYR A 92 13.69 7.29 3.42
N GLN A 93 14.20 8.52 3.53
CA GLN A 93 13.50 9.73 3.08
C GLN A 93 13.29 9.78 1.55
N HIS A 94 14.24 9.26 0.78
CA HIS A 94 14.08 9.14 -0.68
C HIS A 94 13.02 8.09 -1.02
N ALA A 95 12.98 6.98 -0.31
CA ALA A 95 11.91 5.99 -0.47
C ALA A 95 10.52 6.59 -0.15
N ILE A 96 10.37 7.34 0.96
CA ILE A 96 9.13 8.07 1.27
C ILE A 96 8.73 9.04 0.14
N ARG A 97 9.72 9.74 -0.46
CA ARG A 97 9.47 10.67 -1.57
C ARG A 97 9.02 9.92 -2.85
N SER A 98 9.68 8.81 -3.19
CA SER A 98 9.27 7.95 -4.31
C SER A 98 7.81 7.54 -4.16
N LEU A 99 7.41 7.01 -2.98
CA LEU A 99 6.02 6.61 -2.71
C LEU A 99 4.97 7.73 -2.84
N ASN A 100 5.41 8.98 -2.70
CA ASN A 100 4.57 10.18 -2.65
C ASN A 100 4.53 10.96 -3.97
N ASN A 101 5.44 10.71 -4.91
CA ASN A 101 5.58 11.48 -6.15
C ASN A 101 4.71 10.97 -7.30
N GLY A 102 3.73 10.10 -7.01
CA GLY A 102 2.79 9.58 -8.01
C GLY A 102 3.18 8.25 -8.63
N GLU A 103 4.38 7.73 -8.31
CA GLU A 103 5.04 6.51 -8.80
C GLU A 103 4.74 6.17 -10.26
N ASP A 104 5.73 6.50 -11.09
CA ASP A 104 5.85 6.10 -12.49
C ASP A 104 5.61 4.59 -12.62
N GLU A 105 4.64 4.25 -13.48
CA GLU A 105 4.02 2.94 -13.62
C GLU A 105 4.96 1.89 -14.24
N SER A 106 6.01 1.47 -13.53
CA SER A 106 6.81 0.31 -13.96
C SER A 106 5.95 -0.97 -14.03
N GLY A 107 4.79 -1.00 -13.35
CA GLY A 107 3.67 -1.89 -13.66
C GLY A 107 2.50 -1.76 -12.68
N PRO A 108 1.31 -2.29 -13.00
CA PRO A 108 0.18 -2.21 -12.10
C PRO A 108 0.30 -3.17 -10.92
N GLY A 109 -0.12 -2.69 -9.75
CA GLY A 109 -0.16 -3.49 -8.52
C GLY A 109 1.09 -3.34 -7.65
N GLU A 110 1.99 -2.41 -7.98
CA GLU A 110 3.20 -2.15 -7.21
C GLU A 110 2.92 -1.89 -5.72
N GLY A 111 1.87 -1.14 -5.39
CA GLY A 111 1.47 -0.94 -3.99
C GLY A 111 1.12 -2.24 -3.26
N PHE A 112 0.53 -3.23 -3.94
CA PHE A 112 0.29 -4.56 -3.38
C PHE A 112 1.58 -5.37 -3.27
N LEU A 113 2.50 -5.24 -4.23
CA LEU A 113 3.84 -5.83 -4.13
C LEU A 113 4.57 -5.31 -2.90
N ARG A 114 4.55 -4.00 -2.65
CA ARG A 114 5.22 -3.39 -1.48
C ARG A 114 4.61 -3.81 -0.13
N LEU A 115 3.36 -4.27 -0.13
CA LEU A 115 2.70 -4.91 1.01
C LEU A 115 2.93 -6.44 1.08
N GLY A 116 3.70 -7.00 0.15
CA GLY A 116 3.98 -8.43 0.06
C GLY A 116 2.79 -9.29 -0.34
N LEU A 117 1.86 -8.72 -1.10
CA LEU A 117 0.64 -9.39 -1.57
C LEU A 117 0.80 -9.99 -2.97
N LYS A 118 2.04 -10.24 -3.44
CA LYS A 118 2.33 -10.79 -4.77
C LYS A 118 1.53 -12.06 -5.11
N ARG A 119 1.31 -12.93 -4.11
CA ARG A 119 0.55 -14.19 -4.25
C ARG A 119 -0.96 -14.03 -4.01
N HIS A 120 -1.41 -12.84 -3.66
CA HIS A 120 -2.80 -12.50 -3.30
C HIS A 120 -3.37 -11.42 -4.22
N MET A 121 -2.78 -11.25 -5.40
CA MET A 121 -3.22 -10.27 -6.39
C MET A 121 -3.18 -10.86 -7.79
N LYS A 122 -4.05 -10.37 -8.67
CA LYS A 122 -4.04 -10.69 -10.10
C LYS A 122 -4.48 -9.50 -10.94
N ARG A 123 -3.92 -9.34 -12.14
CA ARG A 123 -4.46 -8.40 -13.13
C ARG A 123 -5.82 -8.90 -13.60
N VAL A 124 -6.78 -7.99 -13.74
CA VAL A 124 -8.14 -8.29 -14.21
C VAL A 124 -8.59 -7.23 -15.20
N PRO A 125 -9.60 -7.52 -16.05
CA PRO A 125 -10.34 -6.46 -16.73
C PRO A 125 -10.98 -5.51 -15.71
N VAL A 126 -11.02 -4.22 -16.00
CA VAL A 126 -11.64 -3.21 -15.11
C VAL A 126 -13.12 -3.53 -14.80
N GLY A 127 -13.81 -4.23 -15.72
CA GLY A 127 -15.17 -4.71 -15.53
C GLY A 127 -15.35 -5.68 -14.35
N GLU A 128 -14.30 -6.42 -13.95
CA GLU A 128 -14.36 -7.25 -12.73
C GLU A 128 -14.45 -6.38 -11.48
N LEU A 129 -13.62 -5.32 -11.40
CA LEU A 129 -13.69 -4.37 -10.30
C LEU A 129 -15.05 -3.67 -10.28
N ALA A 130 -15.57 -3.28 -11.46
CA ALA A 130 -16.89 -2.67 -11.60
C ALA A 130 -18.04 -3.56 -11.10
N ARG A 131 -17.89 -4.89 -11.20
CA ARG A 131 -18.86 -5.88 -10.69
C ARG A 131 -18.73 -6.19 -9.19
N GLY A 132 -17.78 -5.57 -8.49
CA GLY A 132 -17.62 -5.72 -7.05
C GLY A 132 -16.34 -6.42 -6.61
N GLN A 133 -15.51 -6.90 -7.53
CA GLN A 133 -14.20 -7.45 -7.15
C GLN A 133 -13.37 -6.37 -6.45
N LEU A 134 -12.86 -6.67 -5.26
CA LEU A 134 -12.00 -5.78 -4.48
C LEU A 134 -10.62 -5.66 -5.14
N GLY A 135 -10.10 -4.45 -5.24
CA GLY A 135 -8.78 -4.23 -5.81
C GLY A 135 -8.39 -2.78 -5.90
N MET A 136 -7.49 -2.49 -6.84
CA MET A 136 -7.07 -1.14 -7.20
C MET A 136 -7.13 -0.96 -8.72
N CYS A 137 -7.45 0.26 -9.14
CA CYS A 137 -7.46 0.67 -10.54
C CYS A 137 -6.45 1.80 -10.73
N ASN A 138 -5.48 1.57 -11.62
CA ASN A 138 -4.38 2.50 -11.86
C ASN A 138 -4.58 3.24 -13.19
N ARG A 139 -4.20 4.50 -13.20
CA ARG A 139 -4.24 5.44 -14.32
C ARG A 139 -2.99 6.30 -14.21
N THR A 140 -2.62 6.96 -15.31
CA THR A 140 -1.46 7.84 -15.35
C THR A 140 -1.49 8.85 -14.19
N GLY A 141 -0.53 8.71 -13.27
CA GLY A 141 -0.37 9.56 -12.09
C GLY A 141 -1.41 9.39 -10.98
N HIS A 142 -2.31 8.41 -11.08
CA HIS A 142 -3.39 8.22 -10.09
C HIS A 142 -3.82 6.76 -9.93
N SER A 143 -4.06 6.34 -8.69
CA SER A 143 -4.66 5.04 -8.42
C SER A 143 -5.67 5.16 -7.31
N VAL A 144 -6.74 4.38 -7.43
CA VAL A 144 -7.86 4.34 -6.49
C VAL A 144 -8.08 2.90 -6.03
N ALA A 145 -8.44 2.73 -4.77
CA ALA A 145 -9.01 1.46 -4.33
C ALA A 145 -10.40 1.34 -4.96
N VAL A 146 -10.81 0.13 -5.32
CA VAL A 146 -12.17 -0.16 -5.77
C VAL A 146 -12.79 -1.13 -4.79
N ILE A 147 -13.86 -0.68 -4.13
CA ILE A 147 -14.57 -1.41 -3.08
C ILE A 147 -16.03 -1.48 -3.51
N ASN A 148 -16.62 -2.68 -3.54
CA ASN A 148 -18.01 -2.90 -3.93
C ASN A 148 -18.41 -2.23 -5.26
N GLY A 149 -17.53 -2.26 -6.26
CA GLY A 149 -17.81 -1.70 -7.58
C GLY A 149 -17.68 -0.19 -7.67
N ARG A 150 -17.17 0.48 -6.62
CA ARG A 150 -17.03 1.92 -6.53
C ARG A 150 -15.58 2.29 -6.20
N GLU A 151 -15.07 3.29 -6.90
CA GLU A 151 -13.79 3.90 -6.58
C GLU A 151 -13.85 4.56 -5.21
N GLU A 152 -12.79 4.44 -4.43
CA GLU A 152 -12.63 5.13 -3.17
C GLU A 152 -11.79 6.40 -3.42
N LEU A 153 -12.43 7.56 -3.22
CA LEU A 153 -11.88 8.88 -3.52
C LEU A 153 -11.78 9.70 -2.25
N TRP A 154 -10.59 9.73 -1.65
CA TRP A 154 -10.25 10.59 -0.50
C TRP A 154 -11.19 10.43 0.71
N GLY A 155 -11.63 9.21 1.01
CA GLY A 155 -12.57 8.91 2.10
C GLY A 155 -14.04 8.95 1.68
N LYS A 156 -14.35 9.02 0.39
CA LYS A 156 -15.70 9.09 -0.15
C LYS A 156 -15.91 8.05 -1.24
N GLN A 157 -17.16 7.58 -1.33
CA GLN A 157 -17.57 6.71 -2.43
C GLN A 157 -17.62 7.51 -3.75
N GLY A 158 -16.84 7.05 -4.72
CA GLY A 158 -16.77 7.58 -6.07
C GLY A 158 -17.67 6.83 -7.06
N ARG A 159 -17.28 6.90 -8.34
CA ARG A 159 -18.00 6.26 -9.45
C ARG A 159 -17.53 4.82 -9.66
N THR A 160 -18.24 4.10 -10.51
CA THR A 160 -17.80 2.78 -10.99
C THR A 160 -16.62 2.96 -11.94
N PRO A 161 -15.53 2.17 -11.81
CA PRO A 161 -14.39 2.30 -12.70
C PRO A 161 -14.75 1.84 -14.11
N THR A 162 -14.44 2.66 -15.11
CA THR A 162 -14.73 2.37 -16.53
C THR A 162 -13.48 2.11 -17.36
N HIS A 163 -12.30 2.53 -16.87
CA HIS A 163 -11.01 2.34 -17.53
C HIS A 163 -9.86 2.35 -16.52
N GLY A 164 -8.69 1.86 -16.95
CA GLY A 164 -7.45 1.82 -16.17
C GLY A 164 -6.87 0.40 -16.07
N GLN A 165 -5.66 0.30 -15.53
CA GLN A 165 -5.03 -0.98 -15.26
C GLN A 165 -5.52 -1.53 -13.91
N ALA A 166 -6.37 -2.56 -13.97
CA ALA A 166 -7.01 -3.12 -12.79
C ALA A 166 -6.22 -4.32 -12.21
N VAL A 167 -6.06 -4.30 -10.89
CA VAL A 167 -5.48 -5.40 -10.11
C VAL A 167 -6.43 -5.74 -8.98
N ALA A 168 -6.92 -6.97 -8.98
CA ALA A 168 -7.80 -7.51 -7.94
C ALA A 168 -6.99 -8.19 -6.84
N LEU A 169 -7.48 -8.10 -5.60
CA LEU A 169 -7.06 -8.99 -4.52
C LEU A 169 -7.81 -10.33 -4.66
N ILE A 170 -7.13 -11.45 -4.40
CA ILE A 170 -7.66 -12.82 -4.42
C ILE A 170 -7.43 -13.52 -3.09
#